data_AF-A0A1A8IS50-F1
#
_entry.id   AF-A0A1A8IS50-F1
#
_cell.length_a   1.000
_cell.length_b   1.000
_cell.length_c   1.000
_cell.angle_alpha   90.00
_cell.angle_beta   90.00
_cell.angle_gamma   90.00
#
_symmetry.space_group_name_H-M   'P 1'
#
loop_
_entity.id
_entity.type
_entity.pdbx_description
1 polymer ?
#
loop_
_entity_poly.entity_id
_entity_poly.type
_entity_poly.pdbx_seq_one_letter_code
_entity_poly.pdbx_strand_id
1 'polypeptide(L)'
;MKLRLVLPKDKIEADKKCNVIYEIPCMSCNKTYIGETGIYDTRSKEHQKECENETTERLTRTTKKKAEEQTLKSAISDHSKRNNHIMDWDQGKIINTENNRFKRWVREAIEIRKREHWNMNRDEGSYQ
;
A
#
# COMPACT_ATOMS: atom_id res chain seq x y z
N MET A 1 0.89 44.67 23.24
CA MET A 1 1.85 43.66 22.73
C MET A 1 1.09 42.68 21.84
N LYS A 2 1.32 42.68 20.52
CA LYS A 2 0.70 41.70 19.61
C LYS A 2 1.49 40.40 19.68
N LEU A 3 0.89 39.35 20.24
CA LEU A 3 1.40 37.99 20.07
C LEU A 3 1.35 37.66 18.58
N ARG A 4 2.53 37.46 18.00
CA ARG A 4 2.73 37.08 16.60
C ARG A 4 2.02 35.76 16.39
N LEU A 5 0.94 35.80 15.61
CA LEU A 5 0.18 34.64 15.16
C LEU A 5 1.16 33.58 14.67
N VAL A 6 0.99 32.37 15.23
CA VAL A 6 1.62 31.13 14.79
C VAL A 6 1.68 31.11 13.26
N LEU A 7 2.88 30.89 12.71
CA LEU A 7 3.06 30.65 11.29
C LEU A 7 2.04 29.58 10.86
N PRO A 8 1.21 29.83 9.83
CA PRO A 8 0.42 28.77 9.23
C PRO A 8 1.40 27.66 8.89
N LYS A 9 1.22 26.47 9.48
CA LYS A 9 2.05 25.30 9.14
C LYS A 9 2.13 25.20 7.63
N ASP A 10 3.36 25.11 7.11
CA ASP A 10 3.58 24.93 5.68
C ASP A 10 2.73 23.78 5.17
N LYS A 11 2.10 23.96 4.00
CA LYS A 11 1.32 22.90 3.37
C LYS A 11 2.26 21.76 3.04
N ILE A 12 2.19 20.68 3.82
CA ILE A 12 2.92 19.46 3.54
C ILE A 12 2.34 18.88 2.24
N GLU A 13 3.21 18.63 1.26
CA GLU A 13 2.86 17.97 0.01
C GLU A 13 2.15 16.65 0.31
N ALA A 14 1.17 16.26 -0.53
CA ALA A 14 0.35 15.09 -0.26
C ALA A 14 1.19 13.83 0.00
N ASP A 15 2.29 13.68 -0.72
CA ASP A 15 3.19 12.52 -0.66
C ASP A 15 3.98 12.40 0.66
N LYS A 16 4.21 13.53 1.35
CA LYS A 16 4.92 13.59 2.64
C LYS A 16 3.97 13.50 3.84
N LYS A 17 2.69 13.20 3.61
CA LYS A 17 1.72 13.05 4.70
C LYS A 17 2.02 11.77 5.48
N CYS A 18 1.96 11.91 6.79
CA CYS A 18 2.09 10.79 7.72
C CYS A 18 0.71 10.29 8.17
N ASN A 19 0.67 9.04 8.66
CA ASN A 19 -0.52 8.39 9.19
C ASN A 19 -1.68 8.37 8.20
N VAL A 20 -1.42 7.83 7.02
CA VAL A 20 -2.35 7.86 5.90
C VAL A 20 -2.88 6.48 5.59
N ILE A 21 -4.05 6.48 4.95
CA ILE A 21 -4.62 5.32 4.29
C ILE A 21 -4.54 5.64 2.80
N TYR A 22 -3.92 4.75 2.05
CA TYR A 22 -3.66 4.92 0.63
C TYR A 22 -4.23 3.74 -0.15
N GLU A 23 -4.39 3.95 -1.45
CA GLU A 23 -4.77 2.92 -2.38
C GLU A 23 -3.80 2.89 -3.57
N ILE A 24 -3.49 1.69 -4.07
CA ILE A 24 -2.65 1.47 -5.25
C ILE A 24 -3.42 0.58 -6.22
N PRO A 25 -3.87 1.10 -7.38
CA PRO A 25 -4.54 0.29 -8.38
C PRO A 25 -3.56 -0.61 -9.13
N CYS A 26 -4.07 -1.73 -9.65
CA CYS A 26 -3.35 -2.52 -10.64
C CYS A 26 -3.63 -1.98 -12.04
N MET A 27 -2.61 -1.90 -12.89
CA MET A 27 -2.76 -1.47 -14.29
C MET A 27 -3.37 -2.59 -15.15
N SER A 28 -3.08 -3.85 -14.81
CA SER A 28 -3.50 -5.03 -15.57
C SER A 28 -4.89 -5.56 -15.18
N CYS A 29 -5.44 -5.16 -14.03
CA CYS A 29 -6.76 -5.58 -13.60
C CYS A 29 -7.44 -4.54 -12.72
N ASN A 30 -8.76 -4.60 -12.58
CA ASN A 30 -9.56 -3.66 -11.80
C ASN A 30 -9.43 -3.84 -10.27
N LYS A 31 -8.36 -4.50 -9.79
CA LYS A 31 -8.13 -4.66 -8.37
C LYS A 31 -7.30 -3.52 -7.82
N THR A 32 -7.57 -3.14 -6.59
CA THR A 32 -6.89 -2.06 -5.88
C THR A 32 -6.42 -2.56 -4.52
N TYR A 33 -5.16 -2.29 -4.19
CA TYR A 33 -4.62 -2.52 -2.86
C TYR A 33 -4.98 -1.33 -1.97
N ILE A 34 -5.40 -1.58 -0.74
CA ILE A 34 -5.60 -0.54 0.27
C ILE A 34 -4.67 -0.84 1.43
N GLY A 35 -3.91 0.15 1.88
CA GLY A 35 -3.06 -0.01 3.04
C GLY A 35 -3.04 1.22 3.91
N GLU A 36 -2.76 1.03 5.19
CA GLU A 36 -2.28 2.11 6.05
C GLU A 36 -0.75 2.22 5.98
N THR A 37 -0.24 3.43 6.19
CA THR A 37 1.18 3.61 6.53
C THR A 37 1.40 4.85 7.38
N GLY A 38 2.47 4.81 8.18
CA GLY A 38 3.02 5.97 8.86
C GLY A 38 3.58 7.01 7.88
N ILE A 39 4.18 6.60 6.76
CA ILE A 39 4.75 7.49 5.72
C ILE A 39 4.53 6.84 4.35
N TYR A 40 3.83 7.53 3.44
CA TYR A 40 3.46 6.98 2.13
C TYR A 40 4.64 6.81 1.18
N ASP A 41 5.40 7.87 0.91
CA ASP A 41 6.55 7.84 -0.03
C ASP A 41 7.51 6.66 0.23
N THR A 42 7.93 6.48 1.49
CA THR A 42 8.82 5.37 1.87
C THR A 42 8.16 4.02 1.60
N ARG A 43 6.89 3.87 1.98
CA ARG A 43 6.17 2.59 1.85
C ARG A 43 5.93 2.21 0.40
N SER A 44 5.58 3.18 -0.45
CA SER A 44 5.40 2.98 -1.89
C SER A 44 6.71 2.50 -2.54
N LYS A 45 7.84 3.12 -2.19
CA LYS A 45 9.17 2.72 -2.68
C LYS A 45 9.58 1.32 -2.20
N GLU A 46 9.26 0.97 -0.96
CA GLU A 46 9.47 -0.39 -0.45
C GLU A 46 8.73 -1.42 -1.31
N HIS A 47 7.43 -1.20 -1.53
CA HIS A 47 6.61 -2.09 -2.34
C HIS A 47 7.08 -2.19 -3.80
N GLN A 48 7.52 -1.07 -4.39
CA GLN A 48 8.09 -1.07 -5.74
C GLN A 48 9.35 -1.94 -5.82
N LYS A 49 10.28 -1.78 -4.87
CA LYS A 49 11.50 -2.59 -4.80
C LYS A 49 11.21 -4.07 -4.56
N GLU A 50 10.24 -4.38 -3.71
CA GLU A 50 9.78 -5.76 -3.49
C GLU A 50 9.27 -6.39 -4.79
N CYS A 51 8.50 -5.65 -5.59
CA CYS A 51 8.03 -6.16 -6.88
C CYS A 51 9.18 -6.35 -7.88
N GLU A 52 10.14 -5.43 -7.94
CA GLU A 52 11.28 -5.50 -8.87
C GLU A 52 12.23 -6.66 -8.54
N ASN A 53 12.60 -6.81 -7.27
CA ASN A 53 13.52 -7.87 -6.82
C ASN A 53 12.97 -9.27 -7.14
N GLU A 54 11.67 -9.47 -6.91
CA GLU A 54 11.00 -10.76 -7.15
C GLU A 54 10.95 -11.14 -8.63
N THR A 55 10.97 -10.17 -9.55
CA THR A 55 11.02 -10.43 -11.00
C THR A 55 12.43 -10.75 -11.51
N THR A 56 13.47 -10.28 -10.82
CA THR A 56 14.86 -10.36 -11.29
C THR A 56 15.56 -11.64 -10.84
N GLU A 57 15.12 -12.28 -9.76
CA GLU A 57 15.76 -13.50 -9.26
C GLU A 57 15.58 -14.68 -10.22
N ARG A 58 16.69 -15.11 -10.86
CA ARG A 58 16.75 -16.36 -11.62
C ARG A 58 16.66 -17.55 -10.69
N LEU A 59 15.44 -18.00 -10.43
CA LEU A 59 15.19 -19.19 -9.63
C LEU A 59 15.37 -20.47 -10.46
N THR A 60 16.09 -21.44 -9.90
CA THR A 60 16.13 -22.82 -10.42
C THR A 60 14.74 -23.47 -10.36
N ARG A 61 14.48 -24.51 -11.17
CA ARG A 61 13.17 -25.17 -11.24
C ARG A 61 12.63 -25.63 -9.87
N THR A 62 13.52 -26.03 -8.97
CA THR A 62 13.17 -26.51 -7.62
C THR A 62 12.93 -25.36 -6.63
N THR A 63 13.71 -24.28 -6.73
CA THR A 63 13.50 -23.08 -5.88
C THR A 63 12.31 -22.26 -6.32
N LYS A 64 11.97 -22.28 -7.62
CA LYS A 64 10.77 -21.65 -8.17
C LYS A 64 9.48 -22.26 -7.58
N LYS A 65 9.37 -23.59 -7.54
CA LYS A 65 8.21 -24.26 -6.88
C LYS A 65 8.06 -23.87 -5.42
N LYS A 66 9.17 -23.87 -4.66
CA LYS A 66 9.16 -23.45 -3.25
C LYS A 66 8.79 -21.97 -3.07
N ALA A 67 9.25 -21.10 -3.97
CA ALA A 67 8.95 -19.68 -3.94
C ALA A 67 7.50 -19.35 -4.40
N GLU A 68 6.92 -20.19 -5.26
CA GLU A 68 5.50 -20.10 -5.65
C GLU A 68 4.57 -20.52 -4.51
N GLU A 69 4.99 -21.54 -3.74
CA GLU A 69 4.30 -22.00 -2.52
C GLU A 69 4.45 -21.02 -1.35
N GLN A 70 5.55 -20.26 -1.30
CA GLN A 70 5.77 -19.25 -0.27
C GLN A 70 4.99 -17.96 -0.57
N THR A 71 4.14 -17.57 0.37
CA THR A 71 3.48 -16.25 0.35
C THR A 71 4.50 -15.14 0.53
N LEU A 72 4.50 -14.16 -0.38
CA LEU A 72 5.39 -13.01 -0.31
C LEU A 72 5.02 -12.06 0.83
N LYS A 73 5.94 -11.17 1.20
CA LYS A 73 5.74 -10.24 2.33
C LYS A 73 4.54 -9.31 2.14
N SER A 74 4.33 -8.80 0.93
CA SER A 74 3.28 -7.82 0.63
C SER A 74 2.22 -8.42 -0.29
N ALA A 75 0.94 -8.06 -0.08
CA ALA A 75 -0.14 -8.51 -0.95
C ALA A 75 0.03 -7.98 -2.40
N ILE A 76 0.62 -6.78 -2.54
CA ILE A 76 0.95 -6.18 -3.84
C ILE A 76 1.95 -7.05 -4.60
N SER A 77 3.06 -7.46 -3.96
CA SER A 77 4.08 -8.27 -4.64
C SER A 77 3.57 -9.67 -4.96
N ASP A 78 2.77 -10.26 -4.07
CA ASP A 78 2.10 -11.55 -4.32
C ASP A 78 1.17 -11.48 -5.53
N HIS A 79 0.35 -10.42 -5.62
CA HIS A 79 -0.53 -10.19 -6.76
C HIS A 79 0.26 -9.99 -8.05
N SER A 80 1.27 -9.11 -8.04
CA SER A 80 2.09 -8.81 -9.21
C SER A 80 2.80 -10.06 -9.73
N LYS A 81 3.43 -10.84 -8.85
CA LYS A 81 4.18 -12.05 -9.24
C LYS A 81 3.27 -13.18 -9.71
N ARG A 82 2.18 -13.48 -8.99
CA ARG A 82 1.31 -14.62 -9.31
C ARG A 82 0.47 -14.40 -10.56
N ASN A 83 0.02 -13.17 -10.78
CA ASN A 83 -0.81 -12.82 -11.94
C ASN A 83 0.02 -12.25 -13.09
N ASN A 84 1.33 -12.06 -12.91
CA ASN A 84 2.20 -11.36 -13.86
C ASN A 84 1.64 -9.98 -14.25
N HIS A 85 1.19 -9.25 -13.23
CA HIS A 85 0.52 -7.96 -13.37
C HIS A 85 1.44 -6.80 -13.00
N ILE A 86 1.21 -5.65 -13.64
CA ILE A 86 1.93 -4.41 -13.36
C ILE A 86 1.05 -3.54 -12.46
N MET A 87 1.63 -3.02 -11.39
CA MET A 87 0.97 -2.09 -10.48
C MET A 87 1.11 -0.66 -11.01
N ASP A 88 0.06 0.13 -10.86
CA ASP A 88 0.05 1.53 -11.24
C ASP A 88 0.44 2.39 -10.03
N TRP A 89 1.74 2.68 -9.95
CA TRP A 89 2.32 3.48 -8.86
C TRP A 89 2.01 4.97 -9.01
N ASP A 90 1.75 5.46 -10.25
CA ASP A 90 1.45 6.87 -10.54
C ASP A 90 0.02 7.22 -10.10
N GLN A 91 -0.91 6.29 -10.29
CA GLN A 91 -2.30 6.43 -9.82
C GLN A 91 -2.48 6.07 -8.33
N GLY A 92 -1.40 5.73 -7.63
CA GLY A 92 -1.40 5.51 -6.19
C GLY A 92 -1.77 6.79 -5.44
N LYS A 93 -2.83 6.76 -4.63
CA LYS A 93 -3.35 7.97 -3.97
C LYS A 93 -3.70 7.78 -2.51
N ILE A 94 -3.60 8.87 -1.75
CA ILE A 94 -4.02 8.93 -0.36
C ILE A 94 -5.53 9.17 -0.31
N ILE A 95 -6.26 8.19 0.21
CA ILE A 95 -7.73 8.25 0.34
C ILE A 95 -8.17 8.87 1.66
N ASN A 96 -7.36 8.73 2.72
CA ASN A 96 -7.68 9.28 4.03
C ASN A 96 -6.44 9.51 4.90
N THR A 97 -6.58 10.31 5.95
CA THR A 97 -5.52 10.55 6.94
C THR A 97 -6.08 10.44 8.35
N GLU A 98 -5.43 9.68 9.23
CA GLU A 98 -5.90 9.46 10.60
C GLU A 98 -4.72 9.26 11.55
N ASN A 99 -4.52 10.24 12.45
CA ASN A 99 -3.40 10.22 13.38
C ASN A 99 -3.56 9.16 14.47
N ASN A 100 -4.80 8.81 14.85
CA ASN A 100 -5.03 7.76 15.82
C ASN A 100 -4.92 6.38 15.16
N ARG A 101 -3.93 5.58 15.58
CA ARG A 101 -3.67 4.24 15.02
C ARG A 101 -4.91 3.34 15.02
N PHE A 102 -5.64 3.28 16.13
CA PHE A 102 -6.83 2.43 16.24
C PHE A 102 -7.93 2.87 15.27
N LYS A 103 -8.22 4.18 15.21
CA LYS A 103 -9.19 4.72 14.24
C LYS A 103 -8.75 4.48 12.80
N ARG A 104 -7.43 4.54 12.53
CA ARG A 104 -6.87 4.30 11.20
C ARG A 104 -7.08 2.86 10.75
N TRP A 105 -6.88 1.89 11.64
CA TRP A 105 -7.19 0.48 11.36
C TRP A 105 -8.67 0.24 11.06
N VAL A 106 -9.56 0.82 11.87
CA VAL A 106 -11.00 0.71 11.63
C VAL A 106 -11.38 1.31 10.27
N ARG A 107 -10.81 2.49 9.94
CA ARG A 107 -11.03 3.13 8.64
C ARG A 107 -10.49 2.30 7.48
N GLU A 108 -9.28 1.76 7.59
CA GLU A 108 -8.70 0.86 6.59
C GLU A 108 -9.61 -0.34 6.35
N ALA A 109 -10.05 -1.00 7.43
CA ALA A 109 -10.94 -2.15 7.37
C ALA A 109 -12.30 -1.81 6.71
N ILE A 110 -12.84 -0.61 6.96
CA ILE A 110 -14.03 -0.11 6.27
C ILE A 110 -13.75 0.12 4.78
N GLU A 111 -12.62 0.73 4.45
CA GLU A 111 -12.23 1.00 3.05
C GLU A 111 -12.00 -0.27 2.25
N ILE A 112 -11.45 -1.32 2.87
CA ILE A 112 -11.30 -2.65 2.27
C ILE A 112 -12.67 -3.26 2.00
N ARG A 113 -13.55 -3.25 3.02
CA ARG A 113 -14.91 -3.79 2.89
C ARG A 113 -15.75 -3.03 1.87
N LYS A 114 -15.59 -1.71 1.72
CA LYS A 114 -16.27 -0.94 0.67
C LYS A 114 -15.90 -1.37 -0.76
N ARG A 115 -14.68 -1.90 -0.96
CA ARG A 115 -14.18 -2.30 -2.28
C ARG A 115 -14.42 -3.78 -2.58
N GLU A 116 -15.02 -4.56 -1.66
CA GLU A 116 -15.38 -5.99 -1.76
C GLU A 116 -14.58 -6.78 -2.81
N HIS A 117 -15.15 -7.01 -4.00
CA HIS A 117 -14.56 -7.86 -5.05
C HIS A 117 -13.38 -7.24 -5.82
N TRP A 118 -13.17 -5.93 -5.65
CA TRP A 118 -12.15 -5.15 -6.34
C TRP A 118 -10.94 -4.86 -5.45
N ASN A 119 -10.87 -5.44 -4.25
CA ASN A 119 -9.68 -5.30 -3.40
C ASN A 119 -8.70 -6.48 -3.62
N MET A 120 -7.41 -6.22 -3.46
CA MET A 120 -6.36 -7.27 -3.50
C MET A 120 -5.71 -7.54 -2.15
N ASN A 121 -6.28 -7.04 -1.06
CA ASN A 121 -5.80 -7.34 0.27
C ASN A 121 -6.05 -8.83 0.59
N ARG A 122 -5.16 -9.42 1.37
CA ARG A 122 -5.30 -10.83 1.80
C ARG A 122 -6.27 -10.97 2.98
N ASP A 123 -6.47 -9.88 3.68
CA ASP A 123 -7.06 -9.73 4.98
C ASP A 123 -7.98 -8.49 4.99
N GLU A 124 -9.03 -8.51 5.82
CA GLU A 124 -10.00 -7.42 5.95
C GLU A 124 -9.48 -6.22 6.76
N GLY A 125 -8.15 -6.04 6.81
CA GLY A 125 -7.43 -5.05 7.62
C GLY A 125 -6.76 -5.65 8.87
N SER A 126 -5.95 -4.83 9.57
CA SER A 126 -5.13 -5.24 10.73
C SER A 126 -5.90 -5.42 12.05
N TYR A 127 -7.18 -5.81 12.02
CA TYR A 127 -7.96 -6.04 13.24
C TYR A 127 -7.64 -7.45 13.78
N GLN A 128 -6.66 -7.54 14.70
CA GLN A 128 -6.39 -8.72 15.53
C GLN A 128 -7.20 -8.68 16.83
#